data_AF-A0A847D5B3-F1
#
_entry.id   AF-A0A847D5B3-F1
#
_cell.length_a   1.000
_cell.length_b   1.000
_cell.length_c   1.000
_cell.angle_alpha   90.00
_cell.angle_beta   90.00
_cell.angle_gamma   90.00
#
_symmetry.space_group_name_H-M   'P 1'
#
loop_
_entity.id
_entity.type
_entity.pdbx_description
1 polymer ?
#
loop_
_entity_poly.entity_id
_entity_poly.type
_entity_poly.pdbx_seq_one_letter_code
_entity_poly.pdbx_strand_id
1 'polypeptide(L)' 'LMDVFSWSNGYEKRYGLFYVDFETQERYPKKSAYWYKKLAETQIIE' A
#
# COMPACT_ATOMS: atom_id res chain seq x y z
N LEU A 1 -0.66 4.35 -4.25
CA LEU A 1 -1.14 4.67 -2.88
C LEU A 1 -1.72 3.43 -2.21
N MET A 2 -2.88 2.95 -2.64
CA MET A 2 -3.48 1.69 -2.20
C MET A 2 -3.37 0.60 -3.27
N ASP A 3 -3.69 -0.65 -2.92
CA ASP A 3 -3.80 -1.73 -3.90
C ASP A 3 -4.94 -1.47 -4.89
N VAL A 4 -4.67 -1.72 -6.16
CA VAL A 4 -5.59 -1.46 -7.28
C VAL A 4 -5.52 -2.61 -8.29
N PHE A 5 -6.47 -2.65 -9.21
CA PHE A 5 -6.46 -3.58 -10.33
C PHE A 5 -5.27 -3.32 -11.27
N SER A 6 -4.58 -4.39 -11.65
CA SER A 6 -3.58 -4.38 -12.72
C SER A 6 -4.18 -4.91 -14.02
N TRP A 7 -4.00 -4.17 -15.11
CA TRP A 7 -4.46 -4.56 -16.45
C TRP A 7 -3.90 -5.92 -16.91
N SER A 8 -2.67 -6.24 -16.54
CA SER A 8 -1.98 -7.46 -16.97
C SER A 8 -2.07 -8.60 -15.96
N ASN A 9 -2.39 -8.32 -14.69
CA ASN A 9 -2.27 -9.30 -13.60
C ASN A 9 -3.49 -9.36 -12.66
N GLY A 10 -4.58 -8.68 -13.01
CA GLY A 10 -5.76 -8.63 -12.16
C GLY A 10 -5.46 -8.06 -10.77
N TYR A 11 -6.03 -8.69 -9.74
CA TYR A 11 -5.91 -8.28 -8.35
C TYR A 11 -4.80 -9.02 -7.56
N GLU A 12 -4.09 -9.95 -8.20
CA GLU A 12 -3.07 -10.74 -7.51
C GLU A 12 -1.81 -9.92 -7.22
N LYS A 13 -1.39 -9.09 -8.18
CA LYS A 13 -0.17 -8.28 -8.04
C LYS A 13 -0.48 -6.94 -7.37
N ARG A 14 -0.01 -6.79 -6.13
CA ARG A 14 -0.35 -5.70 -5.21
C ARG A 14 0.83 -4.76 -4.96
N TYR A 15 0.61 -3.45 -5.09
CA TYR A 15 1.66 -2.43 -5.10
C TYR A 15 1.43 -1.27 -4.12
N GLY A 16 0.27 -1.20 -3.49
CA GLY A 16 -0.07 -0.11 -2.58
C GLY A 16 0.72 -0.17 -1.26
N LEU A 17 0.90 1.00 -0.66
CA LEU A 17 1.27 1.13 0.76
C LEU A 17 0.12 0.68 1.67
N PHE A 18 -1.11 0.80 1.19
CA PHE A 18 -2.31 0.30 1.86
C PHE A 18 -2.84 -0.94 1.16
N TYR A 19 -3.02 -2.01 1.92
CA TYR A 19 -3.74 -3.20 1.48
C TYR A 19 -5.22 -2.86 1.37
N VAL A 20 -5.86 -3.35 0.32
CA VAL A 20 -7.31 -3.27 0.13
C VAL A 20 -7.85 -4.69 0.13
N ASP A 21 -8.78 -4.96 1.03
CA ASP A 21 -9.67 -6.10 0.89
C ASP A 21 -10.70 -5.74 -0.19
N PHE A 22 -10.68 -6.45 -1.32
CA PHE A 22 -11.55 -6.13 -2.45
C PHE A 22 -12.99 -6.61 -2.23
N GLU A 23 -13.24 -7.53 -1.31
CA GLU A 23 -14.58 -8.00 -0.98
C GLU A 23 -15.31 -7.00 -0.09
N THR A 24 -14.64 -6.52 0.96
CA THR A 24 -15.22 -5.60 1.96
C THR A 24 -14.94 -4.13 1.70
N GLN A 25 -13.97 -3.83 0.82
CA GLN A 25 -13.42 -2.49 0.60
C GLN A 25 -12.74 -1.90 1.84
N GLU A 26 -12.39 -2.69 2.84
CA GLU A 26 -11.62 -2.20 3.97
C GLU A 26 -10.15 -1.96 3.60
N ARG A 27 -9.54 -0.97 4.25
CA ARG A 27 -8.15 -0.55 3.98
C ARG A 27 -7.29 -0.78 5.21
N TYR A 28 -6.15 -1.42 4.98
CA TYR A 28 -5.21 -1.78 6.03
C TYR A 28 -3.83 -1.23 5.71
N PRO A 29 -3.23 -0.37 6.56
CA PRO A 29 -1.88 0.13 6.33
C PRO A 29 -0.86 -1.02 6.40
N LYS A 30 -0.06 -1.19 5.35
CA LYS A 30 1.04 -2.17 5.36
C LYS A 30 2.23 -1.61 6.13
N LYS A 31 3.21 -2.47 6.43
CA LYS A 31 4.48 -2.06 7.05
C LYS A 31 5.16 -0.91 6.28
N SER A 32 5.09 -0.94 4.95
CA SER A 32 5.62 0.12 4.09
C SER A 32 4.94 1.47 4.28
N ALA A 33 3.65 1.52 4.63
CA ALA A 33 2.97 2.79 4.93
C ALA A 33 3.56 3.48 6.17
N TYR A 34 3.83 2.71 7.23
CA TYR A 34 4.46 3.24 8.44
C TYR A 34 5.90 3.68 8.20
N TRP A 35 6.67 2.90 7.45
CA TRP A 35 8.02 3.30 7.05
C TRP A 35 7.99 4.59 6.22
N TYR A 36 7.08 4.68 5.24
CA TYR A 36 6.96 5.86 4.38
C TYR A 36 6.50 7.10 5.16
N LYS A 37 5.64 6.92 6.18
CA LYS A 37 5.28 7.99 7.12
C LYS A 37 6.52 8.53 7.84
N LYS A 38 7.31 7.65 8.46
CA LYS A 38 8.55 8.05 9.15
C LYS A 38 9.49 8.79 8.19
N LEU A 39 9.71 8.24 6.99
CA LEU A 39 10.52 8.87 5.96
C LEU A 39 10.02 10.27 5.60
N ALA A 40 8.72 10.46 5.41
CA ALA A 40 8.13 11.75 5.07
C ALA A 40 8.23 12.78 6.22
N GLU A 41 8.20 12.33 7.48
CA GLU A 41 8.34 13.19 8.66
C GLU A 41 9.81 13.55 8.94
N THR A 42 10.74 12.61 8.73
CA THR A 42 12.15 12.78 9.11
C THR A 42 13.06 13.19 7.95
N GLN A 43 12.67 12.90 6.70
CA GLN A 43 13.50 13.03 5.50
C GLN A 43 14.81 12.22 5.55
N ILE A 44 14.86 11.15 6.37
CA ILE A 44 16.02 10.28 6.55
C ILE A 44 15.68 8.86 6.09
N ILE A 45 16.55 8.27 5.27
CA ILE A 45 16.48 6.87 4.86
C ILE A 45 17.34 6.04 5.83
N GLU A 46 16.70 5.09 6.50
CA GLU A 46 17.30 4.13 7.44
C GLU A 46 17.03 2.70 6.96
#